data_AF-A0A3B9DLK9-F1
#
_entry.id   AF-A0A3B9DLK9-F1
#
_cell.length_a   1.000
_cell.length_b   1.000
_cell.length_c   1.000
_cell.angle_alpha   90.00
_cell.angle_beta   90.00
_cell.angle_gamma   90.00
#
_symmetry.space_group_name_H-M   'P 1'
#
loop_
_entity.id
_entity.type
_entity.pdbx_description
1 polymer ?
#
loop_
_entity_poly.entity_id
_entity_poly.type
_entity_poly.pdbx_seq_one_letter_code
_entity_poly.pdbx_strand_id
1 'polypeptide(L)'
;MLRVVAWNDGSDVSVLAGKPVRLRSLRLMKGWGKLLSQFGFYDYPTDYVHFAPYGQVMKLREDLPLAHELGVTFTFIEGQPILATSALNLYICSRLQYDVNEDVDVLMEEFFHKFHGPAAEPMRKYWLGAEYYTATLRPGPRAQDRMTRIPEMWTELDGYLREAEAIVARLPDRDKRFRDRVAYQRRGFELARRKCAIRDAVFVGRKKFRPEGLTAENRQRIEAFLQWIANTRKTHAESKGYWPPLIPRYYYAQLEHRLKKALSEIDRAGTKPD
;
A
#
# COMPACT_ATOMS: atom_id res chain seq x y z
N MET A 1 -31.61 -16.50 5.20
CA MET A 1 -31.34 -15.10 5.60
C MET A 1 -29.83 -14.95 5.73
N LEU A 2 -29.16 -14.27 4.79
CA LEU A 2 -27.72 -14.00 4.88
C LEU A 2 -27.48 -13.12 6.12
N ARG A 3 -26.68 -13.57 7.09
CA ARG A 3 -26.23 -12.74 8.20
C ARG A 3 -24.76 -12.42 7.98
N VAL A 4 -24.50 -11.25 7.38
CA VAL A 4 -23.14 -10.73 7.22
C VAL A 4 -22.74 -10.09 8.55
N VAL A 5 -21.75 -10.67 9.23
CA VAL A 5 -21.12 -10.06 10.41
C VAL A 5 -19.74 -9.58 9.98
N ALA A 6 -19.61 -8.31 9.63
CA ALA A 6 -18.31 -7.72 9.36
C ALA A 6 -17.60 -7.41 10.69
N TRP A 7 -16.45 -8.03 10.94
CA TRP A 7 -15.63 -7.81 12.13
C TRP A 7 -14.33 -7.13 11.72
N ASN A 8 -14.01 -6.00 12.33
CA ASN A 8 -12.78 -5.24 12.14
C ASN A 8 -12.36 -4.65 13.49
N ASP A 9 -11.29 -5.15 14.10
CA ASP A 9 -10.63 -4.48 15.23
C ASP A 9 -9.24 -3.93 14.86
N GLY A 10 -8.90 -3.93 13.57
CA GLY A 10 -7.61 -3.46 13.07
C GLY A 10 -6.41 -4.23 13.59
N SER A 11 -6.60 -5.45 14.11
CA SER A 11 -5.51 -6.33 14.53
C SER A 11 -5.39 -7.55 13.62
N ASP A 12 -4.15 -7.83 13.23
CA ASP A 12 -3.74 -8.96 12.38
C ASP A 12 -4.23 -10.30 12.98
N VAL A 13 -4.72 -11.22 12.13
CA VAL A 13 -5.19 -12.54 12.60
C VAL A 13 -4.00 -13.50 12.84
N SER A 14 -2.87 -13.28 12.16
CA SER A 14 -1.68 -14.14 12.13
C SER A 14 -0.53 -13.66 13.00
N VAL A 15 -0.23 -12.36 13.01
CA VAL A 15 0.91 -11.88 13.79
C VAL A 15 0.45 -11.61 15.22
N LEU A 16 0.61 -12.59 16.11
CA LEU A 16 0.92 -12.46 17.56
C LEU A 16 0.53 -13.73 18.35
N ALA A 17 1.51 -14.59 18.65
CA ALA A 17 1.36 -15.53 19.76
C ALA A 17 1.23 -14.74 21.09
N GLY A 18 0.14 -14.98 21.86
CA GLY A 18 0.08 -14.60 23.28
C GLY A 18 -0.65 -13.30 23.70
N LYS A 19 -1.38 -12.58 22.82
CA LYS A 19 -2.19 -11.42 23.25
C LYS A 19 -3.69 -11.73 23.47
N PRO A 20 -4.35 -11.16 24.51
CA PRO A 20 -5.77 -11.43 24.85
C PRO A 20 -6.77 -11.12 23.72
N VAL A 21 -6.47 -10.12 22.89
CA VAL A 21 -7.33 -9.69 21.78
C VAL A 21 -7.42 -10.77 20.70
N ARG A 22 -6.29 -11.36 20.25
CA ARG A 22 -6.27 -12.47 19.27
C ARG A 22 -7.08 -13.68 19.72
N LEU A 23 -6.90 -14.09 20.98
CA LEU A 23 -7.63 -15.23 21.54
C LEU A 23 -9.13 -14.98 21.54
N ARG A 24 -9.57 -13.74 21.79
CA ARG A 24 -10.98 -13.36 21.68
C ARG A 24 -11.45 -13.44 20.23
N SER A 25 -10.69 -12.90 19.27
CA SER A 25 -11.05 -12.87 17.86
C SER A 25 -11.15 -14.28 17.26
N LEU A 26 -10.14 -15.13 17.48
CA LEU A 26 -10.17 -16.53 17.04
C LEU A 26 -11.31 -17.32 17.70
N ARG A 27 -11.56 -17.10 19.00
CA ARG A 27 -12.69 -17.73 19.71
C ARG A 27 -14.02 -17.28 19.12
N LEU A 28 -14.16 -16.01 18.77
CA LEU A 28 -15.36 -15.49 18.14
C LEU A 28 -15.54 -16.08 16.75
N MET A 29 -14.51 -16.10 15.90
CA MET A 29 -14.58 -16.72 14.57
C MET A 29 -14.98 -18.18 14.65
N LYS A 30 -14.31 -18.96 15.51
CA LYS A 30 -14.65 -20.37 15.76
C LYS A 30 -16.08 -20.55 16.28
N GLY A 31 -16.53 -19.66 17.17
CA GLY A 31 -17.86 -19.68 17.73
C GLY A 31 -18.93 -19.41 16.67
N TRP A 32 -18.75 -18.37 15.87
CA TRP A 32 -19.64 -18.03 14.77
C TRP A 32 -19.66 -19.12 13.69
N GLY A 33 -18.52 -19.73 13.37
CA GLY A 33 -18.46 -20.83 12.39
C GLY A 33 -19.13 -22.12 12.82
N LYS A 34 -19.39 -22.30 14.12
CA LYS A 34 -20.25 -23.39 14.61
C LYS A 34 -21.75 -23.07 14.50
N LEU A 35 -22.12 -21.79 14.43
CA LEU A 35 -23.51 -21.33 14.51
C LEU A 35 -24.09 -20.93 13.15
N LEU A 36 -23.25 -20.39 12.26
CA LEU A 36 -23.66 -19.83 10.98
C LEU A 36 -23.15 -20.71 9.85
N SER A 37 -24.04 -21.09 8.94
CA SER A 37 -23.67 -21.79 7.70
C SER A 37 -22.95 -20.90 6.70
N GLN A 38 -23.06 -19.57 6.86
CA GLN A 38 -22.31 -18.57 6.10
C GLN A 38 -21.98 -17.39 6.99
N PHE A 39 -20.70 -17.08 7.11
CA PHE A 39 -20.21 -15.84 7.70
C PHE A 39 -18.87 -15.48 7.08
N GLY A 40 -18.56 -14.19 7.10
CA GLY A 40 -17.33 -13.67 6.55
C GLY A 40 -16.69 -12.67 7.47
N PHE A 41 -15.42 -12.34 7.22
CA PHE A 41 -14.78 -11.21 7.87
C PHE A 41 -14.34 -10.18 6.82
N TYR A 42 -14.09 -8.97 7.32
CA TYR A 42 -13.79 -7.82 6.50
C TYR A 42 -12.32 -7.43 6.71
N ASP A 43 -11.55 -7.27 5.63
CA ASP A 43 -10.11 -6.99 5.71
C ASP A 43 -9.63 -5.99 4.67
N TYR A 44 -8.45 -5.45 4.92
CA TYR A 44 -7.75 -4.43 4.15
C TYR A 44 -6.41 -4.97 3.63
N PRO A 45 -6.41 -5.71 2.49
CA PRO A 45 -5.19 -6.12 1.77
C PRO A 45 -4.61 -4.95 0.94
N THR A 46 -5.33 -3.82 0.92
CA THR A 46 -4.87 -2.48 0.56
C THR A 46 -5.24 -1.54 1.71
N ASP A 47 -4.57 -0.40 1.86
CA ASP A 47 -4.96 0.60 2.85
C ASP A 47 -5.88 1.69 2.24
N TYR A 48 -6.84 2.17 3.04
CA TYR A 48 -7.79 3.22 2.62
C TYR A 48 -7.13 4.60 2.42
N VAL A 49 -6.06 4.92 3.14
CA VAL A 49 -5.37 6.22 3.09
C VAL A 49 -3.86 6.13 2.96
N HIS A 50 -3.28 4.95 3.13
CA HIS A 50 -1.87 4.69 2.93
C HIS A 50 -1.65 4.23 1.48
N PHE A 51 -0.75 4.90 0.78
CA PHE A 51 -0.47 4.64 -0.64
C PHE A 51 1.01 4.27 -0.84
N ALA A 52 1.71 3.89 0.22
CA ALA A 52 3.12 3.51 0.17
C ALA A 52 3.31 2.02 -0.08
N PRO A 53 4.52 1.62 -0.55
CA PRO A 53 4.89 0.21 -0.62
C PRO A 53 4.71 -0.39 0.76
N TYR A 54 3.92 -1.44 0.81
CA TYR A 54 3.62 -2.13 2.03
C TYR A 54 3.13 -3.51 1.68
N GLY A 55 3.29 -4.46 2.59
CA GLY A 55 2.52 -5.65 2.37
C GLY A 55 2.32 -6.62 3.49
N GLN A 56 1.55 -7.58 3.06
CA GLN A 56 0.65 -8.41 3.83
C GLN A 56 0.65 -9.83 3.26
N VAL A 57 1.54 -10.18 2.35
CA VAL A 57 1.54 -11.53 1.76
C VAL A 57 1.70 -12.60 2.83
N MET A 58 2.59 -12.39 3.80
CA MET A 58 2.76 -13.32 4.93
C MET A 58 1.52 -13.37 5.82
N LYS A 59 0.90 -12.21 6.08
CA LYS A 59 -0.37 -12.14 6.81
C LYS A 59 -1.47 -12.92 6.08
N LEU A 60 -1.63 -12.70 4.78
CA LEU A 60 -2.66 -13.34 3.95
C LEU A 60 -2.44 -14.86 3.85
N ARG A 61 -1.18 -15.29 3.73
CA ARG A 61 -0.75 -16.69 3.72
C ARG A 61 -1.23 -17.44 4.95
N GLU A 62 -1.22 -16.80 6.12
CA GLU A 62 -1.60 -17.43 7.38
C GLU A 62 -3.09 -17.20 7.73
N ASP A 63 -3.59 -15.98 7.50
CA ASP A 63 -4.92 -15.55 7.94
C ASP A 63 -6.04 -16.24 7.17
N LEU A 64 -5.94 -16.31 5.85
CA LEU A 64 -7.03 -16.80 5.02
C LEU A 64 -7.25 -18.31 5.19
N PRO A 65 -6.22 -19.17 5.20
CA PRO A 65 -6.39 -20.59 5.52
C PRO A 65 -6.93 -20.81 6.93
N LEU A 66 -6.36 -20.13 7.93
CA LEU A 66 -6.85 -20.25 9.31
C LEU A 66 -8.31 -19.82 9.44
N ALA A 67 -8.69 -18.72 8.80
CA ALA A 67 -10.07 -18.26 8.81
C ALA A 67 -11.02 -19.31 8.20
N HIS A 68 -10.63 -19.91 7.07
CA HIS A 68 -11.38 -20.96 6.42
C HIS A 68 -11.54 -22.20 7.32
N GLU A 69 -10.46 -22.65 8.00
CA GLU A 69 -10.52 -23.74 8.99
C GLU A 69 -11.46 -23.44 10.16
N LEU A 70 -11.61 -22.16 10.53
CA LEU A 70 -12.53 -21.70 11.57
C LEU A 70 -13.99 -21.55 11.08
N GLY A 71 -14.27 -21.92 9.83
CA GLY A 71 -15.60 -21.94 9.23
C GLY A 71 -15.95 -20.68 8.44
N VAL A 72 -15.03 -19.71 8.28
CA VAL A 72 -15.28 -18.53 7.45
C VAL A 72 -15.52 -18.97 6.01
N THR A 73 -16.63 -18.53 5.43
CA THR A 73 -17.05 -18.95 4.08
C THR A 73 -16.84 -17.90 3.01
N PHE A 74 -16.59 -16.63 3.39
CA PHE A 74 -16.25 -15.56 2.45
C PHE A 74 -15.45 -14.46 3.14
N THR A 75 -14.73 -13.65 2.38
CA THR A 75 -14.07 -12.44 2.88
C THR A 75 -14.54 -11.23 2.11
N PHE A 76 -14.79 -10.14 2.84
CA PHE A 76 -15.07 -8.85 2.23
C PHE A 76 -13.79 -8.02 2.26
N ILE A 77 -13.26 -7.76 1.09
CA ILE A 77 -12.00 -7.06 0.93
C ILE A 77 -12.30 -5.62 0.55
N GLU A 78 -11.97 -4.68 1.43
CA GLU A 78 -11.99 -3.26 1.06
C GLU A 78 -10.66 -2.89 0.41
N GLY A 79 -10.75 -2.72 -0.90
CA GLY A 79 -9.65 -2.36 -1.78
C GLY A 79 -9.74 -0.90 -2.22
N GLN A 80 -8.63 -0.16 -2.20
CA GLN A 80 -8.43 0.97 -3.11
C GLN A 80 -7.69 0.48 -4.37
N PRO A 81 -7.94 1.04 -5.57
CA PRO A 81 -7.21 0.71 -6.79
C PRO A 81 -5.78 1.29 -6.77
N ILE A 82 -4.98 0.88 -5.79
CA ILE A 82 -3.60 1.32 -5.54
C ILE A 82 -2.59 0.28 -6.02
N LEU A 83 -2.79 -0.17 -7.25
CA LEU A 83 -2.04 -1.28 -7.85
C LEU A 83 -0.52 -1.02 -7.85
N ALA A 84 -0.08 0.22 -8.01
CA ALA A 84 1.33 0.55 -8.09
C ALA A 84 2.13 0.19 -6.82
N THR A 85 1.48 0.13 -5.65
CA THR A 85 2.14 -0.13 -4.36
C THR A 85 1.58 -1.33 -3.60
N SER A 86 0.49 -1.96 -4.10
CA SER A 86 -0.15 -3.10 -3.44
C SER A 86 -0.58 -4.21 -4.40
N ALA A 87 -0.11 -4.21 -5.65
CA ALA A 87 -0.47 -5.24 -6.63
C ALA A 87 -0.17 -6.67 -6.16
N LEU A 88 0.94 -6.91 -5.46
CA LEU A 88 1.25 -8.24 -4.95
C LEU A 88 0.23 -8.69 -3.89
N ASN A 89 -0.09 -7.84 -2.91
CA ASN A 89 -1.11 -8.16 -1.89
C ASN A 89 -2.46 -8.47 -2.53
N LEU A 90 -2.89 -7.65 -3.49
CA LEU A 90 -4.15 -7.83 -4.21
C LEU A 90 -4.17 -9.12 -5.03
N TYR A 91 -3.06 -9.44 -5.69
CA TYR A 91 -2.94 -10.69 -6.46
C TYR A 91 -3.05 -11.89 -5.52
N ILE A 92 -2.24 -11.97 -4.46
CA ILE A 92 -2.27 -13.07 -3.50
C ILE A 92 -3.63 -13.18 -2.81
N CYS A 93 -4.21 -12.06 -2.36
CA CYS A 93 -5.53 -12.04 -1.75
C CYS A 93 -6.59 -12.60 -2.70
N SER A 94 -6.59 -12.15 -3.96
CA SER A 94 -7.57 -12.61 -4.96
C SER A 94 -7.42 -14.10 -5.27
N ARG A 95 -6.19 -14.62 -5.31
CA ARG A 95 -5.89 -16.04 -5.51
C ARG A 95 -6.41 -16.89 -4.35
N LEU A 96 -6.07 -16.52 -3.12
CA LEU A 96 -6.50 -17.24 -1.91
C LEU A 96 -8.00 -17.11 -1.64
N GLN A 97 -8.67 -16.06 -2.09
CA GLN A 97 -10.13 -15.96 -2.07
C GLN A 97 -10.81 -16.93 -3.03
N TYR A 98 -10.14 -17.28 -4.14
CA TYR A 98 -10.64 -18.23 -5.12
C TYR A 98 -10.38 -19.66 -4.67
N ASP A 99 -9.14 -19.97 -4.27
CA ASP A 99 -8.74 -21.23 -3.67
C ASP A 99 -7.74 -20.98 -2.54
N VAL A 100 -8.18 -21.25 -1.31
CA VAL A 100 -7.42 -20.98 -0.09
C VAL A 100 -6.23 -21.94 0.09
N ASN A 101 -6.18 -23.04 -0.65
CA ASN A 101 -5.11 -24.04 -0.54
C ASN A 101 -3.95 -23.80 -1.51
N GLU A 102 -3.99 -22.73 -2.31
CA GLU A 102 -2.90 -22.43 -3.24
C GLU A 102 -1.58 -22.13 -2.51
N ASP A 103 -0.48 -22.60 -3.10
CA ASP A 103 0.86 -22.36 -2.58
C ASP A 103 1.28 -20.91 -2.86
N VAL A 104 1.34 -20.10 -1.79
CA VAL A 104 1.68 -18.68 -1.87
C VAL A 104 3.09 -18.44 -2.41
N ASP A 105 4.06 -19.33 -2.18
CA ASP A 105 5.39 -19.18 -2.75
C ASP A 105 5.34 -19.34 -4.28
N VAL A 106 4.62 -20.33 -4.79
CA VAL A 106 4.38 -20.52 -6.23
C VAL A 106 3.65 -19.32 -6.84
N LEU A 107 2.65 -18.77 -6.14
CA LEU A 107 1.92 -17.58 -6.60
C LEU A 107 2.83 -16.35 -6.69
N MET A 108 3.71 -16.14 -5.72
CA MET A 108 4.68 -15.04 -5.77
C MET A 108 5.63 -15.19 -6.96
N GLU A 109 6.19 -16.39 -7.18
CA GLU A 109 7.01 -16.69 -8.37
C GLU A 109 6.27 -16.37 -9.66
N GLU A 110 5.03 -16.85 -9.77
CA GLU A 110 4.17 -16.57 -10.91
C GLU A 110 4.02 -15.06 -11.13
N PHE A 111 3.68 -14.30 -10.08
CA PHE A 111 3.52 -12.86 -10.17
C PHE A 111 4.80 -12.19 -10.64
N PHE A 112 5.95 -12.53 -10.07
CA PHE A 112 7.21 -11.90 -10.42
C PHE A 112 7.58 -12.14 -11.89
N HIS A 113 7.44 -13.37 -12.35
CA HIS A 113 7.76 -13.75 -13.73
C HIS A 113 6.74 -13.22 -14.75
N LYS A 114 5.43 -13.40 -14.52
CA LYS A 114 4.39 -12.97 -15.48
C LYS A 114 4.25 -11.45 -15.51
N PHE A 115 4.39 -10.78 -14.37
CA PHE A 115 4.19 -9.33 -14.29
C PHE A 115 5.46 -8.55 -14.64
N HIS A 116 6.64 -8.91 -14.12
CA HIS A 116 7.87 -8.13 -14.37
C HIS A 116 8.82 -8.74 -15.42
N GLY A 117 8.64 -10.01 -15.79
CA GLY A 117 9.40 -10.66 -16.85
C GLY A 117 10.91 -10.59 -16.62
N PRO A 118 11.70 -10.00 -17.54
CA PRO A 118 13.15 -9.85 -17.36
C PRO A 118 13.57 -9.11 -16.08
N ALA A 119 12.71 -8.28 -15.49
CA ALA A 119 12.97 -7.58 -14.24
C ALA A 119 12.44 -8.33 -12.99
N ALA A 120 12.09 -9.61 -13.10
CA ALA A 120 11.53 -10.39 -11.99
C ALA A 120 12.39 -10.37 -10.74
N GLU A 121 13.71 -10.50 -10.86
CA GLU A 121 14.61 -10.58 -9.71
C GLU A 121 14.67 -9.27 -8.89
N PRO A 122 15.00 -8.08 -9.46
CA PRO A 122 14.99 -6.85 -8.67
C PRO A 122 13.58 -6.51 -8.16
N MET A 123 12.54 -6.81 -8.94
CA MET A 123 11.18 -6.56 -8.49
C MET A 123 10.73 -7.50 -7.36
N ARG A 124 11.20 -8.76 -7.33
CA ARG A 124 11.04 -9.65 -6.17
C ARG A 124 11.67 -9.02 -4.93
N LYS A 125 12.91 -8.54 -5.02
CA LYS A 125 13.59 -7.88 -3.89
C LYS A 125 12.82 -6.64 -3.42
N TYR A 126 12.29 -5.84 -4.33
CA TYR A 126 11.42 -4.71 -4.01
C TYR A 126 10.18 -5.13 -3.21
N TRP A 127 9.41 -6.12 -3.70
CA TRP A 127 8.19 -6.53 -3.02
C TRP A 127 8.48 -7.22 -1.67
N LEU A 128 9.44 -8.14 -1.63
CA LEU A 128 9.81 -8.83 -0.39
C LEU A 128 10.51 -7.91 0.62
N GLY A 129 11.20 -6.87 0.16
CA GLY A 129 11.73 -5.81 1.02
C GLY A 129 10.61 -5.08 1.74
N ALA A 130 9.56 -4.67 1.02
CA ALA A 130 8.38 -4.06 1.64
C ALA A 130 7.72 -5.01 2.67
N GLU A 131 7.73 -6.32 2.41
CA GLU A 131 7.20 -7.32 3.35
C GLU A 131 8.07 -7.42 4.58
N TYR A 132 9.39 -7.47 4.41
CA TYR A 132 10.33 -7.52 5.51
C TYR A 132 10.16 -6.34 6.46
N TYR A 133 10.10 -5.11 5.93
CA TYR A 133 9.89 -3.92 6.75
C TYR A 133 8.50 -3.87 7.40
N THR A 134 7.49 -4.50 6.81
CA THR A 134 6.16 -4.58 7.44
C THR A 134 6.13 -5.64 8.55
N ALA A 135 6.64 -6.84 8.27
CA ALA A 135 6.58 -8.00 9.14
C ALA A 135 7.48 -7.88 10.39
N THR A 136 8.61 -7.17 10.27
CA THR A 136 9.55 -6.97 11.39
C THR A 136 9.17 -5.81 12.31
N LEU A 137 8.14 -5.03 11.94
CA LEU A 137 7.66 -3.97 12.82
C LEU A 137 7.00 -4.55 14.06
N ARG A 138 7.29 -3.92 15.21
CA ARG A 138 6.54 -4.19 16.43
C ARG A 138 5.03 -4.03 16.16
N PRO A 139 4.20 -5.03 16.48
CA PRO A 139 2.75 -4.93 16.30
C PRO A 139 2.16 -3.75 17.06
N GLY A 140 1.22 -3.06 16.43
CA GLY A 140 0.57 -1.88 17.03
C GLY A 140 -0.01 -0.93 15.98
N PRO A 141 -0.74 0.10 16.43
CA PRO A 141 -1.49 0.97 15.54
C PRO A 141 -0.57 1.68 14.54
N ARG A 142 -1.12 1.95 13.35
CA ARG A 142 -0.45 2.70 12.28
C ARG A 142 0.91 2.11 11.90
N ALA A 143 0.98 0.78 11.77
CA ALA A 143 2.20 0.09 11.36
C ALA A 143 2.76 0.67 10.05
N GLN A 144 1.90 0.97 9.09
CA GLN A 144 2.26 1.57 7.80
C GLN A 144 2.91 2.97 7.95
N ASP A 145 2.40 3.81 8.85
CA ASP A 145 3.03 5.13 9.13
C ASP A 145 4.40 4.98 9.81
N ARG A 146 4.57 3.95 10.65
CA ARG A 146 5.86 3.68 11.32
C ARG A 146 6.88 3.10 10.35
N MET A 147 6.45 2.18 9.49
CA MET A 147 7.27 1.61 8.42
C MET A 147 7.84 2.70 7.51
N THR A 148 6.98 3.60 7.01
CA THR A 148 7.39 4.68 6.11
C THR A 148 8.31 5.73 6.74
N ARG A 149 8.58 5.66 8.05
CA ARG A 149 9.56 6.52 8.73
C ARG A 149 10.94 5.91 8.84
N ILE A 150 11.14 4.68 8.36
CA ILE A 150 12.44 4.00 8.31
C ILE A 150 13.16 4.48 7.04
N PRO A 151 14.23 5.31 7.13
CA PRO A 151 14.89 5.84 5.94
C PRO A 151 15.53 4.75 5.08
N GLU A 152 16.06 3.70 5.70
CA GLU A 152 16.75 2.58 5.05
C GLU A 152 15.82 1.86 4.07
N MET A 153 14.55 1.68 4.43
CA MET A 153 13.53 1.11 3.55
C MET A 153 13.43 1.87 2.22
N TRP A 154 13.36 3.20 2.27
CA TRP A 154 13.23 4.00 1.05
C TRP A 154 14.47 3.88 0.17
N THR A 155 15.66 3.89 0.78
CA THR A 155 16.93 3.74 0.05
C THR A 155 17.01 2.38 -0.62
N GLU A 156 16.70 1.31 0.11
CA GLU A 156 16.79 -0.07 -0.37
C GLU A 156 15.79 -0.34 -1.50
N LEU A 157 14.52 0.01 -1.30
CA LEU A 157 13.48 -0.16 -2.31
C LEU A 157 13.72 0.69 -3.57
N ASP A 158 14.28 1.90 -3.43
CA ASP A 158 14.68 2.73 -4.58
C ASP A 158 15.80 2.04 -5.38
N GLY A 159 16.77 1.44 -4.70
CA GLY A 159 17.86 0.66 -5.32
C GLY A 159 17.34 -0.45 -6.22
N TYR A 160 16.43 -1.28 -5.71
CA TYR A 160 15.83 -2.36 -6.49
C TYR A 160 15.01 -1.87 -7.68
N LEU A 161 14.27 -0.78 -7.53
CA LEU A 161 13.56 -0.18 -8.66
C LEU A 161 14.52 0.35 -9.73
N ARG A 162 15.68 0.93 -9.35
CA ARG A 162 16.69 1.40 -10.31
C ARG A 162 17.32 0.23 -11.09
N GLU A 163 17.59 -0.88 -10.42
CA GLU A 163 18.05 -2.12 -11.08
C GLU A 163 17.02 -2.61 -12.10
N ALA A 164 15.74 -2.67 -11.71
CA ALA A 164 14.66 -3.05 -12.60
C ALA A 164 14.54 -2.10 -13.81
N GLU A 165 14.61 -0.79 -13.59
CA GLU A 165 14.59 0.24 -14.63
C GLU A 165 15.74 0.06 -15.63
N ALA A 166 16.96 -0.21 -15.14
CA ALA A 166 18.12 -0.43 -15.99
C ALA A 166 17.98 -1.68 -16.87
N ILE A 167 17.39 -2.76 -16.35
CA ILE A 167 17.10 -3.98 -17.12
C ILE A 167 16.08 -3.68 -18.22
N VAL A 168 14.92 -3.12 -17.84
CA VAL A 168 13.82 -2.94 -18.79
C VAL A 168 14.13 -1.90 -19.87
N ALA A 169 14.97 -0.90 -19.57
CA ALA A 169 15.39 0.12 -20.53
C ALA A 169 16.10 -0.46 -21.77
N ARG A 170 16.74 -1.63 -21.63
CA ARG A 170 17.48 -2.31 -22.71
C ARG A 170 16.62 -3.30 -23.51
N LEU A 171 15.37 -3.50 -23.12
CA LEU A 171 14.49 -4.46 -23.80
C LEU A 171 14.03 -3.95 -25.17
N PRO A 172 13.79 -4.85 -26.15
CA PRO A 172 13.21 -4.47 -27.42
C PRO A 172 11.76 -3.96 -27.27
N ASP A 173 11.24 -3.26 -28.27
CA ASP A 173 9.90 -2.66 -28.22
C ASP A 173 8.75 -3.66 -28.08
N ARG A 174 8.92 -4.89 -28.58
CA ARG A 174 7.96 -5.99 -28.36
C ARG A 174 7.72 -6.29 -26.87
N ASP A 175 8.67 -5.92 -26.01
CA ASP A 175 8.65 -6.13 -24.56
C ASP A 175 8.41 -4.83 -23.77
N LYS A 176 7.92 -3.77 -24.44
CA LYS A 176 7.56 -2.48 -23.84
C LYS A 176 6.69 -2.61 -22.60
N ARG A 177 5.80 -3.62 -22.54
CA ARG A 177 4.93 -3.89 -21.37
C ARG A 177 5.69 -3.99 -20.05
N PHE A 178 6.92 -4.49 -20.03
CA PHE A 178 7.71 -4.61 -18.81
C PHE A 178 8.31 -3.26 -18.39
N ARG A 179 8.80 -2.46 -19.34
CA ARG A 179 9.21 -1.06 -19.09
C ARG A 179 8.08 -0.26 -18.47
N ASP A 180 6.93 -0.40 -19.09
CA ASP A 180 5.68 0.20 -18.69
C ASP A 180 5.36 -0.18 -17.23
N ARG A 181 5.29 -1.48 -16.89
CA ARG A 181 4.91 -1.95 -15.54
C ARG A 181 5.88 -1.50 -14.45
N VAL A 182 7.18 -1.49 -14.73
CA VAL A 182 8.19 -0.95 -13.80
C VAL A 182 8.00 0.56 -13.62
N ALA A 183 7.79 1.32 -14.70
CA ALA A 183 7.53 2.76 -14.62
C ALA A 183 6.26 3.09 -13.82
N TYR A 184 5.22 2.25 -13.90
CA TYR A 184 4.01 2.41 -13.10
C TYR A 184 4.28 2.24 -11.59
N GLN A 185 5.05 1.21 -11.21
CA GLN A 185 5.44 0.99 -9.82
C GLN A 185 6.36 2.09 -9.30
N ARG A 186 7.32 2.55 -10.11
CA ARG A 186 8.15 3.73 -9.81
C ARG A 186 7.29 4.95 -9.47
N ARG A 187 6.24 5.24 -10.25
CA ARG A 187 5.32 6.36 -9.95
C ARG A 187 4.59 6.15 -8.62
N GLY A 188 4.17 4.93 -8.30
CA GLY A 188 3.57 4.60 -7.01
C GLY A 188 4.52 4.85 -5.84
N PHE A 189 5.76 4.39 -5.97
CA PHE A 189 6.83 4.64 -5.02
C PHE A 189 7.09 6.14 -4.82
N GLU A 190 7.20 6.92 -5.91
CA GLU A 190 7.43 8.37 -5.83
C GLU A 190 6.26 9.12 -5.20
N LEU A 191 5.02 8.77 -5.55
CA LEU A 191 3.82 9.32 -4.92
C LEU A 191 3.90 9.15 -3.41
N ALA A 192 4.20 7.93 -2.97
CA ALA A 192 4.29 7.57 -1.57
C ALA A 192 5.40 8.31 -0.85
N ARG A 193 6.62 8.28 -1.41
CA ARG A 193 7.81 8.91 -0.84
C ARG A 193 7.60 10.40 -0.62
N ARG A 194 7.09 11.12 -1.63
CA ARG A 194 6.79 12.56 -1.57
C ARG A 194 5.71 12.86 -0.54
N LYS A 195 4.62 12.09 -0.56
CA LYS A 195 3.52 12.24 0.40
C LYS A 195 3.98 12.01 1.83
N CYS A 196 4.78 10.98 2.09
CA CYS A 196 5.27 10.65 3.43
C CYS A 196 6.27 11.70 3.93
N ALA A 197 7.18 12.16 3.07
CA ALA A 197 8.11 13.25 3.40
C ALA A 197 7.35 14.51 3.85
N ILE A 198 6.31 14.93 3.12
CA ILE A 198 5.47 16.08 3.49
C ILE A 198 4.66 15.79 4.77
N ARG A 199 4.07 14.60 4.90
CA ARG A 199 3.34 14.19 6.12
C ARG A 199 4.22 14.39 7.35
N ASP A 200 5.43 13.84 7.33
CA ASP A 200 6.27 13.82 8.51
C ASP A 200 6.91 15.17 8.82
N ALA A 201 7.29 15.94 7.78
CA ALA A 201 7.86 17.27 7.94
C ALA A 201 6.83 18.34 8.34
N VAL A 202 5.62 18.32 7.77
CA VAL A 202 4.66 19.44 7.86
C VAL A 202 3.53 19.18 8.85
N PHE A 203 3.18 17.92 9.13
CA PHE A 203 1.96 17.61 9.90
C PHE A 203 2.25 16.89 11.22
N VAL A 204 1.52 17.29 12.27
CA VAL A 204 1.31 16.48 13.48
C VAL A 204 0.04 15.65 13.29
N GLY A 205 0.19 14.33 13.20
CA GLY A 205 -0.93 13.44 12.90
C GLY A 205 -1.54 13.73 11.52
N ARG A 206 -2.87 13.69 11.40
CA ARG A 206 -3.56 13.79 10.09
C ARG A 206 -4.01 15.21 9.70
N LYS A 207 -4.08 16.16 10.64
CA LYS A 207 -4.77 17.45 10.42
C LYS A 207 -4.05 18.68 10.96
N LYS A 208 -3.19 18.54 11.96
CA LYS A 208 -2.51 19.67 12.60
C LYS A 208 -1.18 19.93 11.90
N PHE A 209 -0.78 21.19 11.81
CA PHE A 209 0.51 21.59 11.26
C PHE A 209 1.58 21.58 12.36
N ARG A 210 2.81 21.19 12.01
CA ARG A 210 4.00 21.41 12.82
C ARG A 210 4.48 22.84 12.59
N PRO A 211 4.53 23.71 13.62
CA PRO A 211 5.08 25.06 13.45
C PRO A 211 6.48 25.06 12.82
N GLU A 212 7.36 24.17 13.28
CA GLU A 212 8.71 23.96 12.75
C GLU A 212 8.74 23.40 11.32
N GLY A 213 7.62 22.84 10.85
CA GLY A 213 7.44 22.33 9.50
C GLY A 213 7.02 23.40 8.50
N LEU A 214 6.67 24.61 8.95
CA LEU A 214 6.17 25.70 8.08
C LEU A 214 7.34 26.53 7.51
N THR A 215 8.17 25.90 6.69
CA THR A 215 9.42 26.48 6.16
C THR A 215 9.37 26.71 4.66
N ALA A 216 10.23 27.61 4.16
CA ALA A 216 10.42 27.84 2.72
C ALA A 216 10.86 26.56 1.98
N GLU A 217 11.66 25.71 2.62
CA GLU A 217 12.07 24.42 2.07
C GLU A 217 10.87 23.48 1.87
N ASN A 218 10.01 23.34 2.88
CA ASN A 218 8.81 22.51 2.76
C ASN A 218 7.81 23.11 1.76
N ARG A 219 7.77 24.44 1.60
CA ARG A 219 7.01 25.11 0.54
C ARG A 219 7.43 24.62 -0.85
N GLN A 220 8.74 24.66 -1.14
CA GLN A 220 9.30 24.17 -2.41
C GLN A 220 9.01 22.67 -2.62
N ARG A 221 9.14 21.84 -1.57
CA ARG A 221 8.79 20.41 -1.64
C ARG A 221 7.32 20.20 -2.01
N ILE A 222 6.41 20.98 -1.45
CA ILE A 222 4.97 20.89 -1.75
C ILE A 222 4.67 21.33 -3.18
N GLU A 223 5.26 22.43 -3.65
CA GLU A 223 5.08 22.91 -5.04
C GLU A 223 5.60 21.90 -6.05
N ALA A 224 6.80 21.36 -5.82
CA ALA A 224 7.37 20.30 -6.64
C ALA A 224 6.46 19.06 -6.67
N PHE A 225 5.82 18.72 -5.54
CA PHE A 225 4.88 17.61 -5.51
C PHE A 225 3.57 17.90 -6.26
N LEU A 226 3.01 19.11 -6.13
CA LEU A 226 1.83 19.52 -6.90
C LEU A 226 2.10 19.47 -8.41
N GLN A 227 3.25 19.95 -8.86
CA GLN A 227 3.64 19.87 -10.27
C GLN A 227 3.78 18.42 -10.72
N TRP A 228 4.41 17.57 -9.90
CA TRP A 228 4.57 16.14 -10.20
C TRP A 228 3.21 15.43 -10.29
N ILE A 229 2.26 15.73 -9.40
CA ILE A 229 0.90 15.18 -9.43
C ILE A 229 0.19 15.60 -10.73
N ALA A 230 0.26 16.88 -11.10
CA ALA A 230 -0.37 17.39 -12.31
C ALA A 230 0.18 16.69 -13.57
N ASN A 231 1.50 16.57 -13.67
CA ASN A 231 2.16 15.87 -14.78
C ASN A 231 1.75 14.39 -14.84
N THR A 232 1.79 13.70 -13.69
CA THR A 232 1.41 12.28 -13.60
C THR A 232 -0.05 12.07 -14.01
N ARG A 233 -0.96 12.91 -13.50
CA ARG A 233 -2.38 12.84 -13.87
C ARG A 233 -2.60 13.06 -15.36
N LYS A 234 -1.88 14.01 -15.96
CA LYS A 234 -1.92 14.27 -17.41
C LYS A 234 -1.45 13.05 -18.20
N THR A 235 -0.29 12.46 -17.85
CA THR A 235 0.22 11.24 -18.49
C THR A 235 -0.77 10.08 -18.44
N HIS A 236 -1.41 9.85 -17.30
CA HIS A 236 -2.41 8.78 -17.17
C HIS A 236 -3.67 9.09 -17.99
N ALA A 237 -4.12 10.35 -18.07
CA ALA A 237 -5.26 10.75 -18.90
C ALA A 237 -4.98 10.59 -20.41
N GLU A 238 -3.80 11.00 -20.87
CA GLU A 238 -3.38 10.91 -22.28
C GLU A 238 -3.19 9.46 -22.76
N SER A 239 -2.95 8.53 -21.84
CA SER A 239 -2.76 7.12 -22.15
C SER A 239 -4.02 6.37 -22.62
N LYS A 240 -5.17 7.06 -22.77
CA LYS A 240 -6.45 6.52 -23.27
C LYS A 240 -6.85 5.18 -22.62
N GLY A 241 -6.64 5.06 -21.31
CA GLY A 241 -7.01 3.86 -20.55
C GLY A 241 -5.99 2.72 -20.57
N TYR A 242 -4.83 2.91 -21.22
CA TYR A 242 -3.74 1.93 -21.16
C TYR A 242 -3.24 1.73 -19.72
N TRP A 243 -3.02 2.84 -19.01
CA TRP A 243 -2.65 2.81 -17.60
C TRP A 243 -3.87 2.73 -16.70
N PRO A 244 -3.93 1.80 -15.71
CA PRO A 244 -4.81 2.01 -14.58
C PRO A 244 -4.52 3.35 -13.90
N PRO A 245 -5.51 3.94 -13.20
CA PRO A 245 -5.26 5.13 -12.41
C PRO A 245 -4.17 4.84 -11.36
N LEU A 246 -3.28 5.81 -11.12
CA LEU A 246 -2.27 5.66 -10.06
C LEU A 246 -2.89 5.70 -8.66
N ILE A 247 -3.94 6.53 -8.51
CA ILE A 247 -4.77 6.66 -7.31
C ILE A 247 -6.23 6.93 -7.74
N PRO A 248 -7.22 6.69 -6.86
CA PRO A 248 -8.62 7.00 -7.14
C PRO A 248 -8.83 8.46 -7.57
N ARG A 249 -9.75 8.69 -8.51
CA ARG A 249 -10.04 10.03 -9.05
C ARG A 249 -10.39 11.04 -7.96
N TYR A 250 -11.17 10.63 -6.96
CA TYR A 250 -11.54 11.48 -5.83
C TYR A 250 -10.33 11.86 -4.96
N TYR A 251 -9.31 11.00 -4.92
CA TYR A 251 -8.15 11.18 -4.05
C TYR A 251 -7.20 12.26 -4.55
N TYR A 252 -7.09 12.45 -5.88
CA TYR A 252 -6.34 13.57 -6.45
C TYR A 252 -6.81 14.92 -5.87
N ALA A 253 -8.11 15.16 -5.87
CA ALA A 253 -8.68 16.40 -5.34
C ALA A 253 -8.42 16.57 -3.83
N GLN A 254 -8.53 15.49 -3.06
CA GLN A 254 -8.23 15.53 -1.62
C GLN A 254 -6.75 15.80 -1.34
N LEU A 255 -5.84 15.20 -2.11
CA LEU A 255 -4.41 15.39 -1.97
C LEU A 255 -4.02 16.82 -2.35
N GLU A 256 -4.46 17.31 -3.51
CA GLU A 256 -4.23 18.69 -3.95
C GLU A 256 -4.78 19.71 -2.95
N HIS A 257 -5.99 19.50 -2.44
CA HIS A 257 -6.58 20.38 -1.42
C HIS A 257 -5.72 20.44 -0.14
N ARG A 258 -5.25 19.28 0.35
CA ARG A 258 -4.38 19.23 1.53
C ARG A 258 -3.05 19.95 1.31
N LEU A 259 -2.43 19.76 0.14
CA LEU A 259 -1.16 20.41 -0.22
C LEU A 259 -1.32 21.93 -0.36
N LYS A 260 -2.39 22.39 -1.03
CA LYS A 260 -2.70 23.82 -1.14
C LYS A 260 -3.01 24.46 0.22
N LYS A 261 -3.70 23.72 1.10
CA LYS A 261 -3.91 24.18 2.48
C LYS A 261 -2.58 24.35 3.23
N ALA A 262 -1.65 23.41 3.07
CA ALA A 262 -0.33 23.50 3.67
C ALA A 262 0.46 24.72 3.16
N LEU A 263 0.42 25.01 1.85
CA LEU A 263 1.01 26.23 1.30
C LEU A 263 0.43 27.49 1.96
N SER A 264 -0.90 27.58 2.07
CA SER A 264 -1.55 28.74 2.70
C SER A 264 -1.13 28.94 4.16
N GLU A 265 -0.93 27.86 4.93
CA GLU A 265 -0.44 27.99 6.30
C GLU A 265 1.04 28.40 6.37
N ILE A 266 1.87 27.92 5.44
CA ILE A 266 3.27 28.35 5.32
C ILE A 266 3.34 29.85 5.01
N ASP A 267 2.56 30.30 4.03
CA ASP A 267 2.52 31.71 3.64
C ASP A 267 2.07 32.58 4.83
N ARG A 268 1.04 32.16 5.58
CA ARG A 268 0.59 32.87 6.80
C ARG A 268 1.64 32.91 7.90
N ALA A 269 2.41 31.84 8.08
CA ALA A 269 3.48 31.79 9.06
C ALA A 269 4.62 32.75 8.70
N GLY A 270 4.94 32.89 7.40
CA GLY A 270 5.95 33.82 6.90
C GLY A 270 5.51 35.29 6.90
N THR A 271 4.20 35.59 6.97
CA THR A 271 3.66 36.96 7.04
C THR A 271 3.45 37.49 8.46
N LYS A 272 3.73 36.73 9.51
CA LYS A 272 3.61 37.24 10.88
C LYS A 272 4.77 38.23 11.14
N PRO A 273 4.49 39.50 11.45
CA PRO A 273 5.54 40.43 11.87
C PRO A 273 6.08 39.98 13.23
N ASP A 274 7.40 40.11 13.40
CA ASP A 274 8.12 39.92 14.67
C ASP A 274 7.58 40.84 15.79
#